data_AF-A0A212T9E5-F1
#
_entry.id   AF-A0A212T9E5-F1
#
_cell.length_a   1.000
_cell.length_b   1.000
_cell.length_c   1.000
_cell.angle_alpha   90.00
_cell.angle_beta   90.00
_cell.angle_gamma   90.00
#
_symmetry.space_group_name_H-M   'P 1'
#
loop_
_entity.id
_entity.type
_entity.pdbx_description
1 polymer ?
#
loop_
_entity_poly.entity_id
_entity_poly.type
_entity_poly.pdbx_seq_one_letter_code
_entity_poly.pdbx_strand_id
1 'polypeptide(L)'
;MAEKIKPIYTLSEQASCLRREIKMRHGFYPGRVLSGKMSQADMDREIGQMQEAATSIERMAKDGLFKKVYAALGTARTLSSVELVADMHKAQERANIYAEARDLSNGINELVKLAGITLALAELMQELVQMPQPAEQAQASHQFALPQMPVPAAVAQQELGDGYASAEQRKSIIALLNHPAISRPEKTKQLLNINRRTPEQAEQILAKLKAVIDKHDGPTDYKAAA
;
A
#
# COMPACT_ATOMS: atom_id res chain seq x y z
N MET A 1 -9.34 -29.23 -2.43
CA MET A 1 -7.92 -29.45 -2.07
C MET A 1 -7.09 -28.47 -2.89
N ALA A 2 -6.46 -27.48 -2.26
CA ALA A 2 -5.65 -26.50 -2.98
C ALA A 2 -4.34 -27.16 -3.43
N GLU A 3 -4.05 -27.09 -4.74
CA GLU A 3 -2.80 -27.58 -5.31
C GLU A 3 -1.65 -26.73 -4.78
N LYS A 4 -0.71 -27.35 -4.05
CA LYS A 4 0.45 -26.64 -3.51
C LYS A 4 1.34 -26.23 -4.68
N ILE A 5 1.30 -24.95 -5.06
CA ILE A 5 2.23 -24.35 -6.03
C ILE A 5 3.64 -24.55 -5.48
N LYS A 6 4.41 -25.43 -6.13
CA LYS A 6 5.79 -25.71 -5.76
C LYS A 6 6.66 -24.62 -6.42
N PRO A 7 7.45 -23.85 -5.65
CA PRO A 7 8.34 -22.86 -6.25
C PRO A 7 9.34 -23.56 -7.18
N ILE A 8 9.55 -22.98 -8.36
CA ILE A 8 10.42 -23.53 -9.42
C ILE A 8 11.89 -23.55 -8.97
N TYR A 9 12.30 -22.57 -8.15
CA TYR A 9 13.63 -22.49 -7.56
C TYR A 9 13.57 -22.02 -6.11
N THR A 10 14.32 -22.68 -5.24
CA THR A 10 14.61 -22.23 -3.87
C THR A 10 15.48 -20.98 -3.88
N LEU A 11 15.50 -20.22 -2.77
CA LEU A 11 16.38 -19.03 -2.64
C LEU A 11 17.86 -19.38 -2.84
N SER A 12 18.30 -20.55 -2.36
CA SER A 12 19.68 -21.01 -2.55
C SER A 12 20.00 -21.28 -4.02
N GLU A 13 19.06 -21.86 -4.77
CA GLU A 13 19.20 -22.09 -6.21
C GLU A 13 19.19 -20.77 -6.98
N GLN A 14 18.32 -19.83 -6.61
CA GLN A 14 18.27 -18.49 -7.21
C GLN A 14 19.61 -17.74 -7.02
N ALA A 15 20.16 -17.76 -5.80
CA ALA A 15 21.49 -17.19 -5.54
C ALA A 15 22.58 -17.86 -6.40
N SER A 16 22.55 -19.19 -6.51
CA SER A 16 23.51 -19.96 -7.31
C SER A 16 23.42 -19.62 -8.80
N CYS A 17 22.20 -19.48 -9.34
CA CYS A 17 21.96 -19.05 -10.71
C CYS A 17 22.52 -17.63 -10.95
N LEU A 18 22.27 -16.71 -10.02
CA LEU A 18 22.75 -15.33 -10.15
C LEU A 18 24.28 -15.25 -10.08
N ARG A 19 24.93 -16.02 -9.20
CA ARG A 19 26.40 -16.14 -9.15
C ARG A 19 26.99 -16.66 -10.46
N ARG A 20 26.33 -17.64 -11.10
CA ARG A 20 26.74 -18.16 -12.41
C ARG A 20 26.63 -17.08 -13.48
N GLU A 21 25.53 -16.33 -13.50
CA GLU A 21 25.33 -15.22 -14.43
C GLU A 21 26.41 -14.14 -14.27
N ILE A 22 26.72 -13.73 -13.03
CA ILE A 22 27.81 -12.78 -12.73
C ILE A 22 29.15 -13.28 -13.32
N LYS A 23 29.45 -14.57 -13.14
CA LYS A 23 30.66 -15.20 -13.70
C LYS A 23 30.68 -15.12 -15.23
N MET A 24 29.56 -15.37 -15.90
CA MET A 24 29.47 -15.25 -17.37
C MET A 24 29.67 -13.80 -17.82
N ARG A 25 29.09 -12.83 -17.10
CA ARG A 25 29.23 -11.40 -17.41
C ARG A 25 30.65 -10.89 -17.24
N HIS A 26 31.40 -11.37 -16.26
CA HIS A 26 32.84 -11.08 -16.16
C HIS A 26 33.64 -11.52 -17.39
N GLY A 27 33.21 -12.58 -18.10
CA GLY A 27 33.84 -13.00 -19.36
C GLY A 27 33.37 -12.20 -20.59
N PHE A 28 32.11 -11.73 -20.59
CA PHE A 28 31.50 -11.06 -21.75
C PHE A 28 31.66 -9.53 -21.74
N TYR A 29 31.54 -8.90 -20.58
CA TYR A 29 31.50 -7.44 -20.44
C TYR A 29 32.80 -6.73 -20.82
N PRO A 30 34.00 -7.27 -20.54
CA PRO A 30 35.24 -6.65 -21.01
C PRO A 30 35.28 -6.46 -22.53
N GLY A 31 34.75 -7.42 -23.30
CA GLY A 31 34.64 -7.29 -24.76
C GLY A 31 33.71 -6.14 -25.18
N ARG A 32 32.62 -5.92 -24.43
CA ARG A 32 31.72 -4.77 -24.67
C ARG A 32 32.40 -3.45 -24.34
N VAL A 33 33.16 -3.40 -23.26
CA VAL A 33 33.95 -2.22 -22.86
C VAL A 33 34.99 -1.88 -23.92
N LEU A 34 35.77 -2.87 -24.39
CA LEU A 34 36.75 -2.70 -25.46
C LEU A 34 36.12 -2.22 -26.77
N SER A 35 34.91 -2.70 -27.09
CA SER A 35 34.17 -2.27 -28.29
C SER A 35 33.48 -0.91 -28.15
N GLY A 36 33.59 -0.23 -27.00
CA GLY A 36 32.91 1.04 -26.73
C GLY A 36 31.39 0.94 -26.54
N LYS A 37 30.83 -0.27 -26.45
CA LYS A 37 29.37 -0.54 -26.30
C LYS A 37 28.88 -0.48 -24.86
N MET A 38 29.78 -0.26 -23.90
CA MET A 38 29.53 -0.15 -22.47
C MET A 38 30.72 0.58 -21.84
N SER A 39 30.49 1.47 -20.89
CA SER A 39 31.60 2.06 -20.13
C SER A 39 32.08 1.11 -19.05
N GLN A 40 33.35 1.23 -18.64
CA GLN A 40 33.89 0.48 -17.50
C GLN A 40 33.06 0.73 -16.23
N ALA A 41 32.64 1.97 -15.99
CA ALA A 41 31.84 2.33 -14.82
C ALA A 41 30.44 1.71 -14.83
N ASP A 42 29.81 1.55 -16.00
CA ASP A 42 28.51 0.88 -16.11
C ASP A 42 28.65 -0.63 -15.91
N MET A 43 29.72 -1.23 -16.44
CA MET A 43 30.06 -2.63 -16.18
C MET A 43 30.20 -2.91 -14.68
N ASP A 44 31.02 -2.10 -14.00
CA ASP A 44 31.29 -2.27 -12.57
C ASP A 44 30.03 -2.06 -11.73
N ARG A 45 29.18 -1.09 -12.10
CA ARG A 45 27.88 -0.85 -11.45
C ARG A 45 26.94 -2.05 -11.60
N GLU A 46 26.77 -2.58 -12.81
CA GLU A 46 25.88 -3.72 -13.04
C GLU A 46 26.37 -4.97 -12.29
N ILE A 47 27.66 -5.28 -12.36
CA ILE A 47 28.24 -6.40 -11.63
C ILE A 47 28.07 -6.22 -10.12
N GLY A 48 28.33 -5.02 -9.60
CA GLY A 48 28.13 -4.69 -8.18
C GLY A 48 26.69 -4.92 -7.73
N GLN A 49 25.70 -4.40 -8.48
CA GLN A 49 24.28 -4.60 -8.17
C GLN A 49 23.90 -6.09 -8.15
N MET A 50 24.40 -6.87 -9.11
CA MET A 50 24.13 -8.31 -9.15
C MET A 50 24.78 -9.05 -7.97
N GLN A 51 26.00 -8.66 -7.58
CA GLN A 51 26.70 -9.23 -6.43
C GLN A 51 25.98 -8.92 -5.11
N GLU A 52 25.49 -7.69 -4.94
CA GLU A 52 24.69 -7.26 -3.80
C GLU A 52 23.37 -8.03 -3.73
N ALA A 53 22.69 -8.21 -4.86
CA ALA A 53 21.47 -9.00 -4.95
C ALA A 53 21.73 -10.48 -4.59
N ALA A 54 22.77 -11.10 -5.14
CA ALA A 54 23.14 -12.47 -4.82
C ALA A 54 23.44 -12.65 -3.33
N THR A 55 24.21 -11.73 -2.76
CA THR A 55 24.57 -11.74 -1.32
C THR A 55 23.33 -11.56 -0.45
N SER A 56 22.40 -10.69 -0.85
CA SER A 56 21.13 -10.50 -0.15
C SER A 56 20.29 -11.79 -0.18
N ILE A 57 20.18 -12.45 -1.33
CA ILE A 57 19.46 -13.73 -1.44
C ILE A 57 20.13 -14.82 -0.60
N GLU A 58 21.46 -14.89 -0.58
CA GLU A 58 22.21 -15.84 0.26
C GLU A 58 21.96 -15.60 1.76
N ARG A 59 21.92 -14.35 2.21
CA ARG A 59 21.55 -14.01 3.59
C ARG A 59 20.12 -14.44 3.89
N MET A 60 19.18 -14.10 3.02
CA MET A 60 17.77 -14.52 3.16
C MET A 60 17.62 -16.05 3.23
N ALA A 61 18.43 -16.79 2.47
CA ALA A 61 18.46 -18.25 2.49
C ALA A 61 19.07 -18.81 3.79
N LYS A 62 20.16 -18.22 4.29
CA LYS A 62 20.88 -18.67 5.50
C LYS A 62 20.14 -18.36 6.78
N ASP A 63 19.62 -17.14 6.90
CA ASP A 63 19.00 -16.66 8.14
C ASP A 63 17.69 -17.39 8.44
N GLY A 64 17.13 -18.05 7.42
CA GLY A 64 15.86 -18.78 7.51
C GLY A 64 14.68 -17.87 7.85
N LEU A 65 14.88 -16.54 7.88
CA LEU A 65 13.88 -15.56 8.28
C LEU A 65 12.64 -15.68 7.39
N PHE A 66 12.83 -15.84 6.07
CA PHE A 66 11.73 -16.10 5.14
C PHE A 66 10.98 -17.39 5.46
N LYS A 67 11.69 -18.47 5.81
CA LYS A 67 11.05 -19.72 6.22
C LYS A 67 10.24 -19.53 7.50
N LYS A 68 10.76 -18.77 8.47
CA LYS A 68 10.07 -18.43 9.72
C LYS A 68 8.84 -17.55 9.47
N VAL A 69 8.96 -16.52 8.64
CA VAL A 69 7.84 -15.63 8.25
C VAL A 69 6.77 -16.42 7.49
N TYR A 70 7.16 -17.29 6.57
CA TYR A 70 6.22 -18.12 5.83
C TYR A 70 5.51 -19.14 6.73
N ALA A 71 6.22 -19.72 7.70
CA ALA A 71 5.61 -20.57 8.72
C ALA A 71 4.63 -19.76 9.59
N ALA A 72 5.01 -18.55 10.00
CA ALA A 72 4.14 -17.64 10.76
C ALA A 72 2.89 -17.24 9.96
N LEU A 73 3.01 -16.98 8.66
CA LEU A 73 1.88 -16.76 7.75
C LEU A 73 0.97 -17.98 7.69
N GLY A 74 1.53 -19.19 7.60
CA GLY A 74 0.77 -20.44 7.62
C GLY A 74 -0.08 -20.59 8.89
N THR A 75 0.47 -20.23 10.05
CA THR A 75 -0.27 -20.18 11.32
C THR A 75 -1.31 -19.04 11.32
N ALA A 76 -0.96 -17.85 10.83
CA ALA A 76 -1.86 -16.72 10.80
C ALA A 76 -3.11 -16.98 9.93
N ARG A 77 -2.97 -17.71 8.83
CA ARG A 77 -4.09 -18.10 7.96
C ARG A 77 -5.16 -18.97 8.63
N THR A 78 -4.86 -19.59 9.78
CA THR A 78 -5.86 -20.38 10.52
C THR A 78 -6.70 -19.53 11.47
N LEU A 79 -6.33 -18.26 11.66
CA LEU A 79 -7.01 -17.33 12.56
C LEU A 79 -8.13 -16.60 11.82
N SER A 80 -9.20 -16.28 12.55
CA SER A 80 -10.23 -15.35 12.06
C SER A 80 -9.70 -13.92 11.94
N SER A 81 -10.40 -13.06 11.20
CA SER A 81 -10.02 -11.64 11.05
C SER A 81 -9.94 -10.89 12.39
N VAL A 82 -10.83 -11.20 13.33
CA VAL A 82 -10.83 -10.61 14.67
C VAL A 82 -9.60 -11.07 15.47
N GLU A 83 -9.27 -12.36 15.41
CA GLU A 83 -8.09 -12.92 16.06
C GLU A 83 -6.79 -12.36 15.45
N LEU A 84 -6.73 -12.18 14.13
CA LEU A 84 -5.58 -11.58 13.45
C LEU A 84 -5.28 -10.17 13.96
N VAL A 85 -6.30 -9.32 14.08
CA VAL A 85 -6.12 -7.94 14.57
C VAL A 85 -5.69 -7.96 16.04
N ALA A 86 -6.32 -8.78 16.88
CA ALA A 86 -5.94 -8.90 18.29
C ALA A 86 -4.50 -9.39 18.47
N ASP A 87 -4.09 -10.41 17.70
CA ASP A 87 -2.74 -10.97 17.77
C ASP A 87 -1.69 -10.04 17.15
N MET A 88 -2.05 -9.22 16.16
CA MET A 88 -1.18 -8.17 15.64
C MET A 88 -0.80 -7.17 16.74
N HIS A 89 -1.79 -6.68 17.50
CA HIS A 89 -1.56 -5.76 18.60
C HIS A 89 -0.70 -6.38 19.70
N LYS A 90 -1.01 -7.62 20.10
CA LYS A 90 -0.21 -8.33 21.12
C LYS A 90 1.22 -8.59 20.66
N ALA A 91 1.43 -8.99 19.40
CA ALA A 91 2.77 -9.21 18.85
C ALA A 91 3.56 -7.90 18.80
N GLN A 92 2.93 -6.79 18.42
CA GLN A 92 3.55 -5.46 18.44
C GLN A 92 3.95 -5.04 19.86
N GLU A 93 3.05 -5.21 20.84
CA GLU A 93 3.33 -4.87 22.23
C GLU A 93 4.50 -5.70 22.80
N ARG A 94 4.49 -7.02 22.58
CA ARG A 94 5.61 -7.88 23.01
C ARG A 94 6.91 -7.53 22.30
N ALA A 95 6.88 -7.19 21.01
CA ALA A 95 8.07 -6.76 20.28
C ALA A 95 8.68 -5.48 20.90
N ASN A 96 7.83 -4.52 21.29
CA ASN A 96 8.28 -3.30 21.96
C ASN A 96 8.92 -3.62 23.33
N ILE A 97 8.29 -4.50 24.12
CA ILE A 97 8.83 -4.95 25.43
C ILE A 97 10.22 -5.57 25.25
N TYR A 98 10.39 -6.47 24.28
CA TYR A 98 11.70 -7.09 24.02
C TYR A 98 12.75 -6.10 23.51
N ALA A 99 12.33 -5.09 22.73
CA ALA A 99 13.24 -4.03 22.28
C ALA A 99 13.75 -3.20 23.47
N GLU A 100 12.88 -2.83 24.41
CA GLU A 100 13.26 -2.11 25.63
C GLU A 100 14.19 -2.94 26.52
N ALA A 101 13.91 -4.25 26.64
CA ALA A 101 14.75 -5.20 27.37
C ALA A 101 16.08 -5.54 26.66
N ARG A 102 16.32 -5.02 25.45
CA ARG A 102 17.46 -5.37 24.56
C ARG A 102 17.56 -6.87 24.25
N ASP A 103 16.45 -7.59 24.33
CA ASP A 103 16.36 -8.99 23.94
C ASP A 103 16.02 -9.10 22.45
N LEU A 104 17.05 -8.92 21.63
CA LEU A 104 16.90 -8.90 20.16
C LEU A 104 16.40 -10.24 19.61
N SER A 105 16.72 -11.36 20.26
CA SER A 105 16.31 -12.68 19.78
C SER A 105 14.79 -12.84 19.88
N ASN A 106 14.21 -12.53 21.04
CA ASN A 106 12.78 -12.60 21.23
C ASN A 106 12.04 -11.49 20.48
N GLY A 107 12.62 -10.29 20.39
CA GLY A 107 12.11 -9.20 19.54
C GLY A 107 11.99 -9.61 18.07
N ILE A 108 13.03 -10.24 17.51
CA ILE A 108 12.99 -10.76 16.14
C ILE A 108 11.89 -11.81 15.95
N ASN A 109 11.68 -12.70 16.94
CA ASN A 109 10.62 -13.71 16.85
C ASN A 109 9.21 -13.09 16.84
N GLU A 110 8.97 -12.04 17.63
CA GLU A 110 7.68 -11.32 17.60
C GLU A 110 7.49 -10.53 16.29
N LEU A 111 8.55 -9.92 15.75
CA LEU A 111 8.50 -9.26 14.45
C LEU A 111 8.20 -10.24 13.31
N VAL A 112 8.73 -11.46 13.36
CA VAL A 112 8.41 -12.53 12.41
C VAL A 112 6.93 -12.92 12.48
N LYS A 113 6.36 -13.04 13.69
CA LYS A 113 4.92 -13.30 13.86
C LYS A 113 4.09 -12.17 13.28
N LEU A 114 4.46 -10.92 13.59
CA LEU A 114 3.79 -9.74 13.08
C LEU A 114 3.81 -9.69 11.55
N ALA A 115 4.95 -9.96 10.92
CA ALA A 115 5.05 -10.05 9.46
C ALA A 115 4.12 -11.12 8.86
N GLY A 116 4.01 -12.29 9.50
CA GLY A 116 3.08 -13.35 9.10
C GLY A 116 1.61 -12.90 9.19
N ILE A 117 1.23 -12.23 10.28
CA ILE A 117 -0.12 -11.70 10.49
C ILE A 117 -0.46 -10.59 9.47
N THR A 118 0.47 -9.66 9.23
CA THR A 118 0.28 -8.58 8.25
C THR A 118 0.07 -9.14 6.84
N LEU A 119 0.82 -10.18 6.45
CA LEU A 119 0.64 -10.84 5.17
C LEU A 119 -0.74 -11.52 5.07
N ALA A 120 -1.19 -12.21 6.11
CA ALA A 120 -2.52 -12.84 6.13
C ALA A 120 -3.65 -11.79 5.99
N LEU A 121 -3.54 -10.66 6.68
CA LEU A 121 -4.49 -9.54 6.55
C LEU A 121 -4.49 -8.97 5.12
N ALA A 122 -3.33 -8.82 4.49
CA ALA A 122 -3.23 -8.35 3.12
C ALA A 122 -3.92 -9.30 2.12
N GLU A 123 -3.80 -10.61 2.32
CA GLU A 123 -4.49 -11.62 1.50
C GLU A 123 -6.02 -11.49 1.64
N LEU A 124 -6.53 -11.37 2.87
CA LEU A 124 -7.96 -11.15 3.12
C LEU A 124 -8.48 -9.85 2.48
N MET A 125 -7.69 -8.76 2.57
CA MET A 125 -8.04 -7.50 1.92
C MET A 125 -8.10 -7.63 0.39
N GLN A 126 -7.20 -8.41 -0.20
CA GLN A 126 -7.17 -8.63 -1.65
C GLN A 126 -8.37 -9.49 -2.10
N GLU A 127 -8.78 -10.49 -1.32
CA GLU A 127 -9.99 -11.28 -1.58
C GLU A 127 -11.26 -10.39 -1.55
N LEU A 128 -11.37 -9.50 -0.57
CA LEU A 128 -12.49 -8.56 -0.46
C LEU A 128 -12.59 -7.61 -1.66
N VAL A 129 -11.45 -7.20 -2.23
CA VAL A 129 -11.41 -6.33 -3.43
C VAL A 129 -11.79 -7.09 -4.70
N GLN A 130 -11.56 -8.41 -4.75
CA GLN A 130 -11.83 -9.25 -5.92
C GLN A 130 -13.22 -9.88 -5.94
N MET A 131 -13.94 -9.91 -4.80
CA MET A 131 -15.33 -10.36 -4.81
C MET A 131 -16.19 -9.42 -5.67
N PRO A 132 -16.82 -9.91 -6.75
CA PRO A 132 -17.77 -9.11 -7.51
C PRO A 132 -18.92 -8.73 -6.56
N GLN A 133 -19.11 -7.44 -6.32
CA GLN A 133 -20.29 -6.96 -5.60
C GLN A 133 -21.53 -7.45 -6.35
N PRO A 134 -22.41 -8.27 -5.75
CA PRO A 134 -23.67 -8.61 -6.37
C PRO A 134 -24.45 -7.31 -6.61
N ALA A 135 -24.91 -7.12 -7.85
CA ALA A 135 -25.57 -5.89 -8.34
C ALA A 135 -26.95 -5.61 -7.70
N GLU A 136 -27.30 -6.25 -6.59
CA GLU A 136 -28.62 -6.17 -5.94
C GLU A 136 -28.61 -5.65 -4.49
N GLN A 137 -27.47 -5.17 -3.96
CA GLN A 137 -27.44 -4.60 -2.61
C GLN A 137 -26.85 -3.19 -2.54
N ALA A 138 -27.31 -2.31 -3.41
CA ALA A 138 -27.09 -0.86 -3.29
C ALA A 138 -28.04 -0.18 -2.27
N GLN A 139 -28.93 -0.91 -1.57
CA GLN A 139 -29.84 -0.34 -0.57
C GLN A 139 -30.05 -1.27 0.62
N ALA A 140 -29.04 -1.43 1.48
CA ALA A 140 -29.24 -1.83 2.87
C ALA A 140 -27.98 -1.50 3.68
N SER A 141 -27.81 -0.24 4.04
CA SER A 141 -26.91 0.17 5.11
C SER A 141 -27.42 -0.39 6.43
N HIS A 142 -27.04 -1.63 6.77
CA HIS A 142 -27.15 -2.12 8.14
C HIS A 142 -25.98 -1.59 8.97
N GLN A 143 -26.35 -0.68 9.87
CA GLN A 143 -25.65 -0.33 11.09
C GLN A 143 -25.07 -1.59 11.75
N PHE A 144 -23.74 -1.71 11.75
CA PHE A 144 -23.06 -2.49 12.78
C PHE A 144 -23.08 -1.66 14.07
N ALA A 145 -23.99 -1.99 14.97
CA ALA A 145 -23.93 -1.55 16.36
C ALA A 145 -22.82 -2.31 17.07
N LEU A 146 -21.70 -1.63 17.32
CA LEU A 146 -20.70 -2.06 18.29
C LEU A 146 -21.28 -1.92 19.72
N PRO A 147 -20.95 -2.82 20.66
CA PRO A 147 -21.34 -2.63 22.06
C PRO A 147 -20.74 -1.32 22.61
N GLN A 148 -21.61 -0.49 23.16
CA GLN A 148 -21.29 0.83 23.71
C GLN A 148 -20.34 0.69 24.90
N MET A 149 -19.09 1.08 24.71
CA MET A 149 -18.30 1.64 25.82
C MET A 149 -18.83 3.06 26.10
N PRO A 150 -18.83 3.53 27.36
CA PRO A 150 -19.28 4.89 27.67
C PRO A 150 -18.29 5.89 27.08
N VAL A 151 -18.64 6.41 25.91
CA VAL A 151 -17.96 7.54 25.28
C VAL A 151 -18.51 8.81 25.94
N PRO A 152 -17.66 9.70 26.47
CA PRO A 152 -18.12 11.02 26.91
C PRO A 152 -18.75 11.75 25.72
N ALA A 153 -19.98 12.19 25.91
CA ALA A 153 -20.79 12.89 24.92
C ALA A 153 -20.13 14.23 24.52
N ALA A 154 -19.41 14.26 23.40
CA ALA A 154 -19.14 15.47 22.63
C ALA A 154 -18.43 15.15 21.29
N VAL A 155 -19.16 14.68 20.29
CA VAL A 155 -18.87 15.04 18.89
C VAL A 155 -20.19 15.01 18.12
N ALA A 156 -21.04 15.97 18.49
CA ALA A 156 -22.03 16.49 17.57
C ALA A 156 -21.31 17.03 16.32
N GLN A 157 -21.99 16.90 15.18
CA GLN A 157 -21.72 17.56 13.91
C GLN A 157 -20.95 18.88 14.11
N GLN A 158 -19.65 18.87 13.84
CA GLN A 158 -18.90 20.11 13.68
C GLN A 158 -19.35 20.74 12.37
N GLU A 159 -20.32 21.65 12.46
CA GLU A 159 -20.27 22.86 11.64
C GLU A 159 -18.91 23.51 11.89
N LEU A 160 -17.95 23.21 11.01
CA LEU A 160 -16.73 23.99 10.89
C LEU A 160 -17.17 25.45 10.70
N GLY A 161 -16.84 26.28 11.69
CA GLY A 161 -17.36 27.64 11.81
C GLY A 161 -17.11 28.55 10.61
N ASP A 162 -17.62 29.78 10.72
CA ASP A 162 -17.77 30.86 9.72
C ASP A 162 -16.58 31.20 8.78
N GLY A 163 -15.46 30.47 8.83
CA GLY A 163 -14.30 30.66 7.95
C GLY A 163 -14.09 29.58 6.88
N TYR A 164 -14.88 28.51 6.84
CA TYR A 164 -14.67 27.37 5.93
C TYR A 164 -15.76 27.22 4.87
N ALA A 165 -15.39 26.64 3.73
CA ALA A 165 -16.29 26.35 2.62
C ALA A 165 -17.50 25.53 3.09
N SER A 166 -18.69 25.83 2.59
CA SER A 166 -19.91 25.15 3.01
C SER A 166 -19.88 23.66 2.65
N ALA A 167 -20.70 22.86 3.35
CA ALA A 167 -20.85 21.44 3.01
C ALA A 167 -21.28 21.22 1.56
N GLU A 168 -22.10 22.11 1.01
CA GLU A 168 -22.55 22.09 -0.39
C GLU A 168 -21.44 22.42 -1.38
N GLN A 169 -20.58 23.40 -1.06
CA GLN A 169 -19.41 23.74 -1.88
C GLN A 169 -18.43 22.57 -1.94
N ARG A 170 -18.17 21.89 -0.81
CA ARG A 170 -17.30 20.70 -0.76
C ARG A 170 -17.86 19.56 -1.60
N LYS A 171 -19.17 19.27 -1.50
CA LYS A 171 -19.83 18.25 -2.32
C LYS A 171 -19.71 18.55 -3.82
N SER A 172 -19.96 19.80 -4.22
CA SER A 172 -19.83 20.24 -5.61
C SER A 172 -18.40 20.10 -6.15
N ILE A 173 -17.39 20.40 -5.33
CA ILE A 173 -15.98 20.19 -5.71
C ILE A 173 -15.69 18.70 -5.93
N ILE A 174 -16.13 17.82 -5.01
CA ILE A 174 -15.92 16.38 -5.14
C ILE A 174 -16.58 15.83 -6.41
N ALA A 175 -17.79 16.29 -6.73
CA ALA A 175 -18.52 15.88 -7.93
C ALA A 175 -17.73 16.22 -9.20
N LEU A 176 -17.23 17.45 -9.33
CA LEU A 176 -16.44 17.88 -10.48
C LEU A 176 -15.05 17.20 -10.54
N LEU A 177 -14.44 16.89 -9.40
CA LEU A 177 -13.16 16.16 -9.35
C LEU A 177 -13.25 14.70 -9.80
N ASN A 178 -14.45 14.13 -9.88
CA ASN A 178 -14.66 12.79 -10.42
C ASN A 178 -14.74 12.78 -11.96
N HIS A 179 -14.62 13.93 -12.62
CA HIS A 179 -14.64 14.04 -14.07
C HIS A 179 -13.36 13.48 -14.72
N PRO A 180 -13.44 12.71 -15.83
CA PRO A 180 -12.27 12.13 -16.51
C PRO A 180 -11.27 13.16 -17.04
N ALA A 181 -11.72 14.39 -17.31
CA ALA A 181 -10.85 15.48 -17.74
C ALA A 181 -9.87 15.98 -16.65
N ILE A 182 -10.12 15.64 -15.38
CA ILE A 182 -9.28 16.08 -14.25
C ILE A 182 -8.16 15.08 -13.99
N SER A 183 -6.92 15.58 -14.00
CA SER A 183 -5.75 14.74 -13.77
C SER A 183 -5.72 14.17 -12.34
N ARG A 184 -5.22 12.94 -12.18
CA ARG A 184 -5.07 12.27 -10.87
C ARG A 184 -4.24 13.06 -9.84
N PRO A 185 -3.14 13.75 -10.22
CA PRO A 185 -2.40 14.62 -9.30
C PRO A 185 -3.24 15.80 -8.79
N GLU A 186 -4.04 16.42 -9.66
CA GLU A 186 -4.92 17.53 -9.29
C GLU A 186 -6.05 17.06 -8.37
N LYS A 187 -6.66 15.91 -8.68
CA LYS A 187 -7.65 15.27 -7.80
C LYS A 187 -7.14 15.05 -6.39
N THR A 188 -5.94 14.47 -6.26
CA THR A 188 -5.32 14.19 -4.96
C THR A 188 -5.03 15.47 -4.17
N LYS A 189 -4.49 16.51 -4.84
CA LYS A 189 -4.20 17.81 -4.21
C LYS A 189 -5.45 18.49 -3.66
N GLN A 190 -6.56 18.39 -4.38
CA GLN A 190 -7.81 19.05 -4.02
C GLN A 190 -8.53 18.32 -2.87
N LEU A 191 -8.53 16.98 -2.88
CA LEU A 191 -9.13 16.17 -1.81
C LEU A 191 -8.40 16.32 -0.47
N LEU A 192 -7.06 16.38 -0.47
CA LEU A 192 -6.28 16.54 0.76
C LEU A 192 -6.56 17.85 1.51
N ASN A 193 -6.96 18.90 0.79
CA ASN A 193 -7.17 20.23 1.37
C ASN A 193 -8.63 20.63 1.50
N ILE A 194 -9.58 19.77 1.12
CA ILE A 194 -10.99 20.15 0.94
C ILE A 194 -11.67 20.70 2.21
N ASN A 195 -11.26 20.21 3.38
CA ASN A 195 -11.79 20.63 4.67
C ASN A 195 -11.11 21.91 5.22
N ARG A 196 -10.06 22.41 4.56
CA ARG A 196 -9.28 23.58 5.00
C ARG A 196 -9.47 24.81 4.10
N ARG A 197 -10.41 24.77 3.16
CA ARG A 197 -10.64 25.86 2.19
C ARG A 197 -11.64 26.87 2.72
N THR A 198 -11.40 28.14 2.44
CA THR A 198 -12.36 29.22 2.65
C THR A 198 -13.45 29.19 1.55
N PRO A 199 -14.61 29.81 1.76
CA PRO A 199 -15.67 29.89 0.73
C PRO A 199 -15.18 30.50 -0.59
N GLU A 200 -14.39 31.58 -0.53
CA GLU A 200 -13.80 32.24 -1.71
C GLU A 200 -12.86 31.30 -2.49
N GLN A 201 -12.05 30.52 -1.79
CA GLN A 201 -11.17 29.54 -2.43
C GLN A 201 -11.96 28.40 -3.06
N ALA A 202 -13.07 27.98 -2.44
CA ALA A 202 -13.95 26.96 -3.00
C ALA A 202 -14.59 27.44 -4.30
N GLU A 203 -15.05 28.69 -4.37
CA GLU A 203 -15.60 29.29 -5.60
C GLU A 203 -14.57 29.37 -6.73
N GLN A 204 -13.34 29.80 -6.44
CA GLN A 204 -12.26 29.83 -7.42
C GLN A 204 -11.94 28.44 -7.99
N ILE A 205 -11.99 27.41 -7.14
CA ILE A 205 -11.74 26.03 -7.57
C ILE A 205 -12.90 25.50 -8.39
N LEU A 206 -14.14 25.78 -7.99
CA LEU A 206 -15.31 25.42 -8.78
C LEU A 206 -15.24 26.05 -10.17
N ALA A 207 -14.90 27.33 -10.27
CA ALA A 207 -14.71 28.03 -11.54
C ALA A 207 -13.59 27.40 -12.39
N LYS A 208 -12.45 27.09 -11.76
CA LYS A 208 -11.32 26.44 -12.45
C LYS A 208 -11.68 25.03 -12.94
N LEU A 209 -12.33 24.22 -12.11
CA LEU A 209 -12.75 22.86 -12.47
C LEU A 209 -13.76 22.89 -13.62
N LYS A 210 -14.77 23.77 -13.56
CA LYS A 210 -15.72 23.98 -14.66
C LYS A 210 -15.00 24.37 -15.96
N ALA A 211 -14.10 25.35 -15.92
CA ALA A 211 -13.36 25.77 -17.12
C ALA A 211 -12.47 24.66 -17.73
N VAL A 212 -11.86 23.81 -16.91
CA VAL A 212 -11.07 22.66 -17.41
C VAL A 212 -11.98 21.63 -18.07
N ILE A 213 -13.15 21.37 -17.47
CA ILE A 213 -14.12 20.43 -18.01
C ILE A 213 -14.76 20.99 -19.29
N ASP A 214 -15.16 22.25 -19.31
CA ASP A 214 -15.73 22.92 -20.50
C ASP A 214 -14.75 22.94 -21.68
N LYS A 215 -13.44 23.03 -21.40
CA LYS A 215 -12.39 22.92 -22.44
C LYS A 215 -12.29 21.49 -23.02
N HIS A 216 -12.69 20.48 -22.27
CA HIS A 216 -12.66 19.08 -22.67
C HIS A 216 -13.96 18.65 -23.37
N ASP A 217 -15.13 19.08 -22.88
CA ASP A 217 -16.44 18.60 -23.33
C ASP A 217 -17.24 19.64 -24.16
N GLY A 218 -16.77 20.88 -24.25
CA GLY A 218 -17.52 22.02 -24.80
C GLY A 218 -18.27 22.80 -23.72
N PRO A 219 -18.83 23.99 -24.04
CA PRO A 219 -19.51 24.82 -23.04
C PRO A 219 -20.77 24.10 -22.53
N THR A 220 -20.71 23.62 -21.29
CA THR A 220 -21.81 22.92 -20.64
C THR A 220 -22.36 23.79 -19.52
N ASP A 221 -23.67 24.07 -19.57
CA ASP A 221 -24.35 24.76 -18.48
C ASP A 221 -24.51 23.76 -17.32
N TYR A 222 -23.49 23.61 -16.48
CA TYR A 222 -23.54 22.82 -15.24
C TYR A 222 -24.41 23.50 -14.17
N LYS A 223 -25.62 23.89 -14.56
CA LYS A 223 -26.71 24.23 -13.66
C LYS A 223 -27.42 22.93 -13.28
N ALA A 224 -27.26 22.59 -12.01
CA ALA A 224 -28.08 21.64 -11.26
C ALA A 224 -28.11 20.19 -11.79
N ALA A 225 -27.10 19.41 -11.40
CA ALA A 225 -27.40 18.06 -10.88
C ALA A 225 -27.65 18.23 -9.38
N ALA A 226 -28.86 18.69 -9.05
CA ALA A 226 -29.41 18.69 -7.69
C ALA A 226 -29.98 17.31 -7.37
#